data_AF-A0A924ELE2-F1
#
_entry.id   AF-A0A924ELE2-F1
#
_cell.length_a   1.000
_cell.length_b   1.000
_cell.length_c   1.000
_cell.angle_alpha   90.00
_cell.angle_beta   90.00
_cell.angle_gamma   90.00
#
_symmetry.space_group_name_H-M   'P 1'
#
loop_
_entity.id
_entity.type
_entity.pdbx_description
1 polymer ?
#
loop_
_entity_poly.entity_id
_entity_poly.type
_entity_poly.pdbx_seq_one_letter_code
_entity_poly.pdbx_strand_id
1 'polypeptide(L)' 'MKKLETTEDVKLLVNKFYEKVGKDESIGFFFDDVANVDWNLHLPKMYKFWETLL' A
#
# COMPACT_ATOMS: atom_id res chain seq x y z
N MET A 1 -12.96 -1.89 -15.87
CA MET A 1 -12.11 -1.50 -14.72
C MET A 1 -12.54 -0.11 -14.27
N LYS A 2 -12.63 0.13 -12.96
CA LYS A 2 -12.92 1.47 -12.41
C LYS A 2 -11.70 2.39 -12.64
N LYS A 3 -11.91 3.63 -13.07
CA LYS A 3 -10.86 4.65 -13.11
C LYS A 3 -10.53 5.15 -11.70
N LEU A 4 -9.28 5.52 -11.46
CA LEU A 4 -8.90 6.23 -10.24
C LEU A 4 -8.97 7.72 -10.56
N GLU A 5 -9.83 8.45 -9.85
CA GLU A 5 -10.09 9.86 -10.14
C GLU A 5 -9.84 10.74 -8.92
N THR A 6 -9.65 10.13 -7.75
CA THR A 6 -9.51 10.81 -6.46
C THR A 6 -8.40 10.22 -5.61
N THR A 7 -7.88 11.02 -4.68
CA THR A 7 -6.98 10.55 -3.61
C THR A 7 -7.57 9.38 -2.82
N GLU A 8 -8.88 9.41 -2.57
CA GLU A 8 -9.60 8.36 -1.85
C GLU A 8 -9.56 7.03 -2.60
N ASP A 9 -9.67 7.06 -3.94
CA ASP A 9 -9.53 5.87 -4.77
C ASP A 9 -8.12 5.28 -4.66
N VAL A 10 -7.08 6.13 -4.68
CA VAL A 10 -5.69 5.70 -4.51
C VAL A 10 -5.47 5.10 -3.14
N LYS A 11 -5.95 5.76 -2.07
CA LYS A 11 -5.84 5.24 -0.70
C LYS A 11 -6.52 3.89 -0.55
N LEU A 12 -7.72 3.72 -1.11
CA LEU A 12 -8.44 2.45 -1.07
C LEU A 12 -7.65 1.35 -1.78
N LEU A 13 -7.12 1.63 -2.98
CA LEU A 13 -6.29 0.70 -3.74
C LEU A 13 -5.05 0.28 -2.95
N VAL A 14 -4.28 1.25 -2.46
CA VAL A 14 -3.03 1.02 -1.73
C VAL A 14 -3.30 0.25 -0.44
N ASN A 15 -4.35 0.59 0.29
CA ASN A 15 -4.73 -0.14 1.50
C ASN A 15 -5.10 -1.59 1.19
N LYS A 16 -5.92 -1.83 0.16
CA LYS A 16 -6.30 -3.19 -0.23
C LYS A 16 -5.13 -4.01 -0.76
N PHE A 17 -4.16 -3.36 -1.40
CA PHE A 17 -2.92 -4.00 -1.81
C PHE A 17 -2.10 -4.43 -0.58
N TYR A 18 -1.78 -3.50 0.33
CA TYR A 18 -0.94 -3.83 1.48
C TYR A 18 -1.61 -4.72 2.52
N GLU A 19 -2.95 -4.71 2.63
CA GLU A 19 -3.71 -5.69 3.43
C GLU A 19 -3.45 -7.12 2.95
N LYS A 20 -3.26 -7.32 1.63
CA LYS A 20 -2.93 -8.62 1.06
C LYS A 20 -1.44 -8.94 1.20
N VAL A 21 -0.57 -7.96 0.90
CA VAL A 21 0.90 -8.14 0.99
C VAL A 21 1.32 -8.59 2.39
N GLY A 22 0.80 -7.96 3.44
CA GLY A 22 1.16 -8.34 4.82
C GLY A 22 0.69 -9.75 5.22
N LYS A 23 -0.29 -10.32 4.52
CA LYS A 23 -0.81 -11.68 4.79
C LYS A 23 -0.27 -12.72 3.80
N ASP A 24 0.54 -12.32 2.83
CA ASP A 24 1.02 -13.20 1.79
C ASP A 24 2.18 -14.06 2.31
N GLU A 25 2.06 -15.38 2.21
CA GLU A 25 3.06 -16.33 2.74
C GLU A 25 4.41 -16.27 2.02
N SER A 26 4.42 -15.78 0.77
CA SER A 26 5.63 -15.73 -0.05
C SER A 26 6.44 -14.45 0.16
N ILE A 27 5.78 -13.34 0.51
CA ILE A 27 6.43 -12.02 0.60
C ILE A 27 6.17 -11.23 1.89
N GLY A 28 5.18 -11.58 2.70
CA GLY A 28 4.81 -10.82 3.89
C GLY A 28 5.95 -10.66 4.90
N PHE A 29 6.76 -11.71 5.06
CA PHE A 29 7.93 -11.73 5.95
C PHE A 29 8.97 -10.65 5.61
N PHE A 30 9.07 -10.19 4.35
CA PHE A 30 9.98 -9.10 3.99
C PHE A 30 9.58 -7.78 4.67
N PHE A 31 8.28 -7.55 4.85
CA PHE A 31 7.76 -6.30 5.41
C PHE A 31 7.78 -6.34 6.93
N ASP A 32 7.31 -7.43 7.54
CA ASP A 32 7.15 -7.51 8.99
C ASP A 32 8.43 -7.99 9.68
N ASP A 33 9.08 -9.05 9.20
CA ASP A 33 10.21 -9.68 9.90
C ASP A 33 11.56 -9.08 9.51
N VAL A 34 11.76 -8.81 8.22
CA VAL A 34 13.05 -8.32 7.69
C VAL A 34 13.13 -6.80 7.78
N ALA A 35 12.21 -6.09 7.13
CA ALA A 35 12.24 -4.63 7.06
C ALA A 35 11.60 -3.96 8.30
N ASN A 36 10.83 -4.69 9.11
CA ASN A 36 10.13 -4.17 10.29
C ASN A 36 9.41 -2.85 9.98
N VAL A 37 8.58 -2.87 8.94
CA VAL A 37 7.95 -1.67 8.39
C VAL A 37 7.03 -1.00 9.40
N ASP A 38 7.27 0.28 9.68
CA ASP A 38 6.27 1.13 10.32
C ASP A 38 5.20 1.51 9.29
N TRP A 39 4.07 0.82 9.35
CA TRP A 39 2.94 1.02 8.45
C TRP A 39 2.33 2.43 8.52
N ASN A 40 2.41 3.10 9.68
CA ASN A 40 1.93 4.48 9.82
C ASN A 40 2.81 5.47 9.05
N LEU A 41 4.10 5.17 8.90
CA LEU A 41 5.03 5.97 8.12
C LEU A 41 5.08 5.56 6.64
N HIS A 42 4.88 4.27 6.35
CA HIS A 42 4.97 3.72 5.00
C HIS A 42 3.76 4.05 4.14
N LEU A 43 2.54 3.82 4.64
CA LEU A 43 1.32 4.02 3.85
C LEU A 43 1.17 5.45 3.30
N PRO A 44 1.43 6.53 4.08
CA PRO A 44 1.39 7.89 3.54
C PRO A 44 2.37 8.14 2.38
N LYS A 45 3.55 7.50 2.39
CA LYS A 45 4.51 7.61 1.27
C LYS A 45 3.98 6.91 0.03
N MET A 46 3.34 5.76 0.20
CA MET A 46 2.76 5.00 -0.90
C MET A 46 1.54 5.70 -1.50
N TYR A 47 0.69 6.34 -0.70
CA TYR A 47 -0.38 7.18 -1.23
C TYR A 47 0.19 8.29 -2.13
N LYS A 48 1.16 9.06 -1.62
CA LYS A 48 1.80 10.14 -2.38
C LYS A 48 2.46 9.66 -3.67
N PHE A 49 3.12 8.50 -3.63
CA PHE A 49 3.74 7.91 -4.81
C PHE A 49 2.69 7.60 -5.88
N TRP A 50 1.62 6.91 -5.52
CA TRP A 50 0.57 6.50 -6.47
C TRP A 50 -0.34 7.65 -6.91
N GLU A 51 -0.49 8.69 -6.08
CA GLU A 51 -1.19 9.93 -6.44
C GLU A 51 -0.52 10.67 -7.60
N THR A 52 0.76 10.42 -7.90
CA THR A 52 1.43 11.01 -9.08
C THR A 52 0.88 10.51 -10.42
N LEU A 53 0.07 9.45 -10.40
CA LEU A 53 -0.58 8.89 -11.59
C LEU A 53 -2.01 9.41 -11.80
N LEU A 54 -2.53 10.21 -10.86
CA LEU A 54 -3.77 10.98 -11.04
C LEU A 54 -3.50 12.21 -11.91
#